data_AF-B8CJX1-F1
#
_entry.id   AF-B8CJX1-F1
#
_cell.length_a   1.000
_cell.length_b   1.000
_cell.length_c   1.000
_cell.angle_alpha   90.00
_cell.angle_beta   90.00
_cell.angle_gamma   90.00
#
_symmetry.space_group_name_H-M   'P 1'
#
loop_
_entity.id
_entity.type
_entity.pdbx_description
1 polymer ?
#
loop_
_entity_poly.entity_id
_entity_poly.type
_entity_poly.pdbx_seq_one_letter_code
_entity_poly.pdbx_strand_id
1 'polypeptide(L)'
;MPDPVVPDPVIPETPAAGLISLNSAIKHITLTEPRAYFVDVTEAAPTLIVGLMAGEAGKNIGNPALYVRATNEASSGESGEFDCVSNYTSGEYEYCVIDNVEPGRYHILVDASASDAAVDATLYTSTTLFNSSKRCDEVDVQVRAQDLTAAQTDEVCRSLRDTKARFDTTLSAAISPAFGDIVEGDKNDITNVNIFSSRRNHKLWVEHLFNNDNGSGIYFESEATDWLHRSDVFTFNALEWNGGRYKIRSLDHEYTHALDARYNKEGEYDESKGFSWWSEGLAEYIGIHYNNPYQNMTTASETTKYSLQQVFNGAANAYSWGQLVVTFLLEQKPAIVTQILTQMRAGEWNELKSLLAQVATDSQADFEAWYQGQLRSDYVASVTSITVGEFTELTGRSGRLYVVDVAAGTDSITFSTSSGSADIDLYVNQGAAFHPSDANAATAQSVTKDSNEESVTITNPVVGKYYIAAGDSFAGSDIIDAYLSVCVGSNCSVALPDPMAVTYEIEPYMPYWPAKGTIGSCNLAQSYSSGAGNATGLTITNTTDNNVDVYWVSRDSGKKSGSAYASLAKDAVYTETFWKLGDRIMLTDPAGECLGVAILNDTNNEFSLVVEN
;
A
#
# COMPACT_ATOMS: atom_id res chain seq x y z
N MET A 1 -29.77 -6.39 -41.75
CA MET A 1 -28.79 -7.44 -41.42
C MET A 1 -28.68 -7.44 -39.90
N PRO A 2 -28.48 -8.56 -39.21
CA PRO A 2 -28.30 -8.50 -37.76
C PRO A 2 -27.04 -7.68 -37.47
N ASP A 3 -27.12 -6.81 -36.47
CA ASP A 3 -26.00 -5.99 -36.02
C ASP A 3 -24.84 -6.89 -35.55
N PRO A 4 -23.57 -6.50 -35.72
CA PRO A 4 -22.44 -7.18 -35.12
C PRO A 4 -22.52 -7.02 -33.60
N VAL A 5 -23.28 -7.89 -32.96
CA VAL A 5 -23.28 -8.05 -31.51
C VAL A 5 -22.26 -9.13 -31.22
N VAL A 6 -21.18 -8.79 -30.50
CA VAL A 6 -20.51 -9.83 -29.70
C VAL A 6 -21.59 -10.29 -28.73
N PRO A 7 -22.02 -11.56 -28.80
CA PRO A 7 -23.16 -12.00 -28.01
C PRO A 7 -22.95 -11.55 -26.57
N ASP A 8 -23.99 -10.97 -25.95
CA ASP A 8 -24.07 -10.98 -24.49
C ASP A 8 -23.64 -12.40 -24.10
N PRO A 9 -22.62 -12.55 -23.23
CA PRO A 9 -22.12 -13.87 -22.90
C PRO A 9 -23.36 -14.70 -22.57
N VAL A 10 -23.60 -15.76 -23.37
CA VAL A 10 -24.69 -16.69 -23.11
C VAL A 10 -24.49 -17.04 -21.66
N ILE A 11 -25.34 -16.56 -20.75
CA ILE A 11 -25.18 -16.82 -19.32
C ILE A 11 -25.16 -18.34 -19.25
N PRO A 12 -23.99 -18.97 -19.04
CA PRO A 12 -23.92 -20.42 -19.06
C PRO A 12 -24.83 -20.88 -17.95
N GLU A 13 -25.46 -22.04 -18.10
CA GLU A 13 -26.12 -22.66 -16.96
C GLU A 13 -25.14 -22.66 -15.79
N THR A 14 -25.60 -22.22 -14.62
CA THR A 14 -24.76 -22.10 -13.44
C THR A 14 -24.00 -23.42 -13.26
N PRO A 15 -22.67 -23.40 -13.26
CA PRO A 15 -21.88 -24.62 -13.21
C PRO A 15 -22.35 -25.54 -12.08
N ALA A 16 -22.45 -26.84 -12.39
CA ALA A 16 -22.83 -27.83 -11.38
C ALA A 16 -21.83 -27.79 -10.21
N ALA A 17 -22.32 -28.08 -9.00
CA ALA A 17 -21.47 -28.35 -7.85
C ALA A 17 -20.38 -29.37 -8.24
N GLY A 18 -19.12 -29.14 -7.86
CA GLY A 18 -18.04 -30.03 -8.31
C GLY A 18 -16.61 -29.51 -8.10
N LEU A 19 -15.69 -30.19 -8.80
CA LEU A 19 -14.25 -29.94 -8.74
C LEU A 19 -13.89 -28.63 -9.47
N ILE A 20 -13.24 -27.71 -8.77
CA ILE A 20 -12.50 -26.59 -9.37
C ILE A 20 -11.02 -26.96 -9.47
N SER A 21 -10.41 -26.67 -10.62
CA SER A 21 -8.97 -26.81 -10.80
C SER A 21 -8.23 -25.64 -10.13
N LEU A 22 -7.07 -25.91 -9.53
CA LEU A 22 -6.19 -24.84 -9.06
C LEU A 22 -5.81 -23.89 -10.18
N ASN A 23 -5.68 -22.60 -9.84
CA ASN A 23 -5.37 -21.49 -10.74
C ASN A 23 -6.37 -21.36 -11.89
N SER A 24 -7.60 -21.79 -11.66
CA SER A 24 -8.74 -21.66 -12.56
C SER A 24 -9.88 -20.92 -11.85
N ALA A 25 -10.83 -20.44 -12.65
CA ALA A 25 -12.01 -19.78 -12.15
C ALA A 25 -13.27 -20.39 -12.76
N ILE A 26 -14.27 -20.60 -11.91
CA ILE A 26 -15.64 -20.91 -12.32
C ILE A 26 -16.37 -19.57 -12.44
N LYS A 27 -16.82 -19.25 -13.66
CA LYS A 27 -17.50 -17.99 -13.98
C LYS A 27 -19.02 -18.16 -13.97
N HIS A 28 -19.74 -17.05 -13.93
CA HIS A 28 -21.20 -16.98 -14.05
C HIS A 28 -21.97 -17.75 -12.96
N ILE A 29 -21.46 -17.72 -11.74
CA ILE A 29 -22.11 -18.33 -10.59
C ILE A 29 -23.29 -17.46 -10.17
N THR A 30 -24.51 -17.95 -10.39
CA THR A 30 -25.75 -17.32 -9.90
C THR A 30 -26.47 -18.30 -8.99
N LEU A 31 -26.60 -17.97 -7.70
CA LEU A 31 -27.11 -18.86 -6.66
C LEU A 31 -28.12 -18.14 -5.79
N THR A 32 -29.23 -18.81 -5.48
CA THR A 32 -30.22 -18.36 -4.47
C THR A 32 -30.32 -19.32 -3.29
N GLU A 33 -29.49 -20.37 -3.30
CA GLU A 33 -29.41 -21.43 -2.29
C GLU A 33 -27.94 -21.86 -2.16
N PRO A 34 -27.52 -22.43 -1.02
CA PRO A 34 -26.13 -22.78 -0.79
C PRO A 34 -25.60 -23.81 -1.79
N ARG A 35 -24.33 -23.68 -2.19
CA ARG A 35 -23.68 -24.62 -3.12
C ARG A 35 -22.26 -24.97 -2.69
N ALA A 36 -21.97 -26.27 -2.71
CA ALA A 36 -20.64 -26.80 -2.44
C ALA A 36 -19.80 -26.97 -3.71
N TYR A 37 -18.52 -26.65 -3.58
CA TYR A 37 -17.44 -26.91 -4.54
C TYR A 37 -16.28 -27.58 -3.79
N PHE A 38 -15.30 -28.09 -4.53
CA PHE A 38 -14.07 -28.59 -3.92
C PHE A 38 -12.88 -28.43 -4.84
N VAL A 39 -11.70 -28.23 -4.26
CA VAL A 39 -10.42 -28.15 -4.97
C VAL A 39 -9.50 -29.24 -4.43
N ASP A 40 -8.84 -29.96 -5.34
CA ASP A 40 -7.83 -30.97 -4.98
C ASP A 40 -6.45 -30.33 -5.07
N VAL A 41 -5.77 -30.25 -3.92
CA VAL A 41 -4.38 -29.80 -3.80
C VAL A 41 -3.48 -31.02 -3.85
N THR A 42 -2.59 -31.07 -4.85
CA THR A 42 -1.74 -32.26 -5.08
C THR A 42 -0.39 -32.19 -4.38
N GLU A 43 0.08 -30.98 -4.06
CA GLU A 43 1.38 -30.72 -3.44
C GLU A 43 1.19 -29.69 -2.32
N ALA A 44 2.01 -29.79 -1.28
CA ALA A 44 1.97 -28.82 -0.19
C ALA A 44 2.27 -27.42 -0.73
N ALA A 45 1.55 -26.42 -0.24
CA ALA A 45 1.69 -25.05 -0.70
C ALA A 45 1.68 -24.08 0.49
N PRO A 46 2.37 -22.93 0.39
CA PRO A 46 2.36 -21.93 1.45
C PRO A 46 0.96 -21.39 1.74
N THR A 47 0.13 -21.20 0.70
CA THR A 47 -1.24 -20.70 0.83
C THR A 47 -2.20 -21.39 -0.15
N LEU A 48 -3.48 -21.40 0.19
CA LEU A 48 -4.60 -21.68 -0.70
C LEU A 48 -5.57 -20.51 -0.54
N ILE A 49 -5.77 -19.80 -1.64
CA ILE A 49 -6.73 -18.70 -1.72
C ILE A 49 -7.97 -19.21 -2.42
N VAL A 50 -9.12 -18.92 -1.83
CA VAL A 50 -10.43 -19.11 -2.41
C VAL A 50 -11.10 -17.75 -2.42
N GLY A 51 -11.37 -17.21 -3.61
CA GLY A 51 -12.02 -15.91 -3.77
C GLY A 51 -13.33 -16.06 -4.53
N LEU A 52 -14.38 -15.37 -4.09
CA LEU A 52 -15.63 -15.17 -4.80
C LEU A 52 -15.74 -13.68 -5.08
N MET A 53 -15.88 -13.27 -6.33
CA MET A 53 -15.82 -11.86 -6.71
C MET A 53 -16.77 -11.56 -7.86
N ALA A 54 -17.00 -10.28 -8.16
CA ALA A 54 -17.77 -9.86 -9.34
C ALA A 54 -17.25 -10.56 -10.60
N GLY A 55 -18.14 -11.23 -11.33
CA GLY A 55 -17.78 -11.89 -12.57
C GLY A 55 -17.99 -11.03 -13.79
N GLU A 56 -17.87 -11.70 -14.93
CA GLU A 56 -18.41 -11.37 -16.25
C GLU A 56 -19.03 -9.99 -16.41
N ALA A 57 -20.27 -9.89 -15.96
CA ALA A 57 -21.22 -8.80 -16.12
C ALA A 57 -20.96 -7.59 -15.22
N GLY A 58 -19.93 -7.62 -14.37
CA GLY A 58 -19.60 -6.52 -13.44
C GLY A 58 -20.71 -6.23 -12.45
N LYS A 59 -21.52 -7.23 -12.10
CA LYS A 59 -22.61 -7.10 -11.13
C LYS A 59 -22.08 -7.24 -9.72
N ASN A 60 -22.67 -6.49 -8.78
CA ASN A 60 -22.54 -6.76 -7.36
C ASN A 60 -22.97 -8.21 -7.10
N ILE A 61 -22.13 -9.00 -6.43
CA ILE A 61 -22.37 -10.42 -6.26
C ILE A 61 -23.45 -10.72 -5.24
N GLY A 62 -24.04 -9.72 -4.57
CA GLY A 62 -24.87 -9.90 -3.39
C GLY A 62 -24.02 -10.25 -2.18
N ASN A 63 -24.61 -10.78 -1.11
CA ASN A 63 -23.90 -11.05 0.15
C ASN A 63 -23.75 -12.55 0.49
N PRO A 64 -23.32 -13.43 -0.45
CA PRO A 64 -23.13 -14.84 -0.10
C PRO A 64 -21.92 -15.00 0.80
N ALA A 65 -22.03 -15.75 1.90
CA ALA A 65 -20.87 -16.06 2.72
C ALA A 65 -20.02 -17.19 2.09
N LEU A 66 -18.71 -17.16 2.32
CA LEU A 66 -17.77 -18.16 1.83
C LEU A 66 -17.15 -18.91 3.01
N TYR A 67 -17.25 -20.24 3.01
CA TYR A 67 -16.62 -21.11 4.00
C TYR A 67 -15.70 -22.12 3.32
N VAL A 68 -14.51 -22.34 3.86
CA VAL A 68 -13.54 -23.29 3.33
C VAL A 68 -13.06 -24.22 4.43
N ARG A 69 -12.95 -25.50 4.12
CA ARG A 69 -12.48 -26.52 5.07
C ARG A 69 -11.68 -27.62 4.38
N ALA A 70 -10.58 -28.04 4.99
CA ALA A 70 -9.79 -29.18 4.57
C ALA A 70 -10.48 -30.51 4.92
N THR A 71 -10.34 -31.49 4.03
CA THR A 71 -10.73 -32.90 4.19
C THR A 71 -12.24 -33.20 4.27
N ASN A 72 -13.01 -32.38 4.97
CA ASN A 72 -14.44 -32.57 5.21
C ASN A 72 -15.24 -31.38 4.67
N GLU A 73 -16.55 -31.57 4.55
CA GLU A 73 -17.47 -30.50 4.16
C GLU A 73 -17.43 -29.34 5.17
N ALA A 74 -17.43 -28.12 4.63
CA ALA A 74 -17.61 -26.91 5.40
C ALA A 74 -19.10 -26.72 5.74
N SER A 75 -19.40 -26.13 6.89
CA SER A 75 -20.77 -25.74 7.26
C SER A 75 -20.82 -24.30 7.73
N SER A 76 -21.95 -23.63 7.51
CA SER A 76 -22.11 -22.20 7.76
C SER A 76 -22.54 -21.84 9.20
N GLY A 77 -22.40 -20.55 9.51
CA GLY A 77 -22.80 -19.94 10.78
C GLY A 77 -21.73 -20.01 11.88
N GLU A 78 -21.99 -19.31 12.99
CA GLU A 78 -21.05 -19.19 14.13
C GLU A 78 -20.65 -20.54 14.73
N SER A 79 -21.55 -21.52 14.71
CA SER A 79 -21.30 -22.89 15.17
C SER A 79 -20.89 -23.85 14.05
N GLY A 80 -20.59 -23.32 12.87
CA GLY A 80 -20.16 -24.09 11.71
C GLY A 80 -18.75 -24.66 11.87
N GLU A 81 -18.42 -25.67 11.05
CA GLU A 81 -17.08 -26.23 10.95
C GLU A 81 -16.41 -25.74 9.67
N PHE A 82 -15.38 -24.91 9.82
CA PHE A 82 -14.60 -24.33 8.73
C PHE A 82 -13.17 -24.01 9.22
N ASP A 83 -12.23 -23.95 8.29
CA ASP A 83 -10.86 -23.48 8.55
C ASP A 83 -10.71 -21.99 8.20
N CYS A 84 -11.58 -21.49 7.32
CA CYS A 84 -11.68 -20.08 6.99
C CYS A 84 -13.13 -19.71 6.63
N VAL A 85 -13.53 -18.50 6.99
CA VAL A 85 -14.81 -17.88 6.63
C VAL A 85 -14.59 -16.46 6.11
N SER A 86 -15.46 -16.01 5.21
CA SER A 86 -15.60 -14.63 4.76
C SER A 86 -17.09 -14.32 4.59
N ASN A 87 -17.52 -13.16 5.09
CA ASN A 87 -18.90 -12.68 4.99
C ASN A 87 -18.92 -11.15 5.06
N TYR A 88 -18.56 -10.49 3.95
CA TYR A 88 -18.52 -9.04 3.81
C TYR A 88 -19.88 -8.46 3.44
N THR A 89 -20.44 -7.65 4.33
CA THR A 89 -21.70 -6.93 4.14
C THR A 89 -21.74 -5.96 2.95
N SER A 90 -20.60 -5.69 2.28
CA SER A 90 -20.51 -4.82 1.09
C SER A 90 -21.00 -5.47 -0.20
N GLY A 91 -21.13 -6.80 -0.23
CA GLY A 91 -21.76 -7.54 -1.31
C GLY A 91 -20.98 -7.64 -2.64
N GLU A 92 -19.66 -7.44 -2.63
CA GLU A 92 -18.88 -7.35 -3.88
C GLU A 92 -17.78 -8.41 -3.99
N TYR A 93 -17.39 -9.03 -2.87
CA TYR A 93 -16.31 -10.01 -2.82
C TYR A 93 -16.34 -10.79 -1.50
N GLU A 94 -15.84 -12.02 -1.55
CA GLU A 94 -15.50 -12.84 -0.39
C GLU A 94 -14.17 -13.51 -0.65
N TYR A 95 -13.33 -13.65 0.37
CA TYR A 95 -12.09 -14.39 0.21
C TYR A 95 -11.67 -15.10 1.48
N CYS A 96 -11.05 -16.25 1.26
CA CYS A 96 -10.47 -17.08 2.27
C CYS A 96 -9.04 -17.45 1.90
N VAL A 97 -8.14 -17.35 2.88
CA VAL A 97 -6.76 -17.77 2.72
C VAL A 97 -6.45 -18.78 3.81
N ILE A 98 -6.07 -19.98 3.40
CA ILE A 98 -5.58 -21.04 4.28
C ILE A 98 -4.06 -21.06 4.15
N ASP A 99 -3.34 -20.95 5.27
CA ASP A 99 -1.88 -21.07 5.32
C ASP A 99 -1.44 -22.52 5.56
N ASN A 100 -0.20 -22.85 5.17
CA ASN A 100 0.41 -24.17 5.36
C ASN A 100 -0.46 -25.31 4.81
N VAL A 101 -0.81 -25.20 3.53
CA VAL A 101 -1.72 -26.12 2.84
C VAL A 101 -1.03 -27.45 2.61
N GLU A 102 -1.71 -28.52 3.00
CA GLU A 102 -1.26 -29.89 2.78
C GLU A 102 -1.97 -30.52 1.57
N PRO A 103 -1.38 -31.52 0.91
CA PRO A 103 -2.05 -32.25 -0.16
C PRO A 103 -3.37 -32.87 0.34
N GLY A 104 -4.45 -32.61 -0.37
CA GLY A 104 -5.78 -33.05 0.02
C GLY A 104 -6.90 -32.31 -0.69
N ARG A 105 -8.13 -32.71 -0.38
CA ARG A 105 -9.33 -32.04 -0.86
C ARG A 105 -9.72 -30.93 0.10
N TYR A 106 -9.97 -29.74 -0.43
CA TYR A 106 -10.54 -28.62 0.29
C TYR A 106 -11.97 -28.38 -0.21
N HIS A 107 -12.92 -28.37 0.71
CA HIS A 107 -14.33 -28.15 0.45
C HIS A 107 -14.65 -26.66 0.61
N ILE A 108 -15.40 -26.13 -0.33
CA ILE A 108 -15.78 -24.72 -0.42
C ILE A 108 -17.30 -24.66 -0.41
N LEU A 109 -17.89 -23.95 0.54
CA LEU A 109 -19.31 -23.67 0.59
C LEU A 109 -19.52 -22.19 0.25
N VAL A 110 -20.25 -21.95 -0.85
CA VAL A 110 -20.83 -20.63 -1.15
C VAL A 110 -22.24 -20.64 -0.58
N ASP A 111 -22.41 -19.98 0.56
CA ASP A 111 -23.67 -19.92 1.32
C ASP A 111 -24.52 -18.74 0.84
N ALA A 112 -25.18 -18.95 -0.30
CA ALA A 112 -26.11 -17.98 -0.88
C ALA A 112 -27.56 -18.26 -0.44
N SER A 113 -28.37 -17.22 -0.35
CA SER A 113 -29.80 -17.33 -0.02
C SER A 113 -30.67 -16.50 -0.96
N ALA A 114 -32.00 -16.55 -0.83
CA ALA A 114 -32.88 -15.69 -1.60
C ALA A 114 -32.72 -14.19 -1.25
N SER A 115 -32.31 -13.86 -0.03
CA SER A 115 -31.97 -12.49 0.40
C SER A 115 -30.53 -12.11 0.08
N ASP A 116 -29.66 -13.10 -0.01
CA ASP A 116 -28.20 -12.96 -0.15
C ASP A 116 -27.72 -13.79 -1.36
N ALA A 117 -28.32 -13.52 -2.52
CA ALA A 117 -28.08 -14.30 -3.72
C ALA A 117 -26.69 -13.98 -4.30
N ALA A 118 -25.96 -15.01 -4.75
CA ALA A 118 -24.80 -14.81 -5.61
C ALA A 118 -25.28 -14.40 -7.01
N VAL A 119 -24.77 -13.30 -7.57
CA VAL A 119 -25.17 -12.81 -8.91
C VAL A 119 -23.96 -12.71 -9.83
N ASP A 120 -23.92 -13.56 -10.85
CA ASP A 120 -22.83 -13.61 -11.84
C ASP A 120 -21.42 -13.60 -11.22
N ALA A 121 -21.24 -14.29 -10.09
CA ALA A 121 -19.98 -14.33 -9.38
C ALA A 121 -18.95 -15.20 -10.10
N THR A 122 -17.68 -14.93 -9.83
CA THR A 122 -16.55 -15.76 -10.26
C THR A 122 -15.88 -16.35 -9.03
N LEU A 123 -15.85 -17.68 -8.93
CA LEU A 123 -15.12 -18.41 -7.90
C LEU A 123 -13.73 -18.78 -8.41
N TYR A 124 -12.70 -18.33 -7.72
CA TYR A 124 -11.29 -18.52 -8.06
C TYR A 124 -10.57 -19.28 -6.95
N THR A 125 -9.70 -20.22 -7.32
CA THR A 125 -8.81 -20.90 -6.36
C THR A 125 -7.36 -20.85 -6.82
N SER A 126 -6.42 -20.61 -5.89
CA SER A 126 -5.01 -20.56 -6.23
C SER A 126 -4.10 -20.88 -5.07
N THR A 127 -3.03 -21.62 -5.36
CA THR A 127 -1.89 -21.85 -4.46
C THR A 127 -0.65 -21.05 -4.87
N THR A 128 -0.76 -20.23 -5.90
CA THR A 128 0.38 -19.52 -6.50
C THR A 128 0.34 -18.02 -6.29
N LEU A 129 -0.77 -17.47 -5.75
CA LEU A 129 -0.83 -16.03 -5.51
C LEU A 129 0.18 -15.62 -4.44
N PHE A 130 0.12 -16.19 -3.23
CA PHE A 130 1.14 -16.00 -2.20
C PHE A 130 2.04 -17.22 -2.12
N ASN A 131 3.22 -17.10 -2.72
CA ASN A 131 4.23 -18.16 -2.80
C ASN A 131 5.08 -18.31 -1.53
N SER A 132 4.77 -17.52 -0.50
CA SER A 132 5.37 -17.60 0.83
C SER A 132 4.32 -17.31 1.89
N SER A 133 4.40 -18.02 3.00
CA SER A 133 3.57 -17.82 4.18
C SER A 133 4.41 -18.14 5.41
N LYS A 134 4.44 -17.22 6.38
CA LYS A 134 5.23 -17.34 7.60
C LYS A 134 4.58 -16.62 8.77
N ARG A 135 4.33 -17.36 9.86
CA ARG A 135 4.07 -16.78 11.18
C ARG A 135 5.36 -16.15 11.69
N CYS A 136 5.34 -14.87 12.04
CA CYS A 136 6.47 -14.22 12.66
C CYS A 136 6.57 -14.66 14.14
N ASP A 137 7.76 -15.02 14.60
CA ASP A 137 7.97 -15.29 16.02
C ASP A 137 7.87 -13.97 16.82
N GLU A 138 7.43 -14.06 18.08
CA GLU A 138 7.35 -12.98 19.08
C GLU A 138 6.30 -11.88 18.81
N VAL A 139 5.63 -11.90 17.65
CA VAL A 139 4.48 -11.06 17.35
C VAL A 139 3.38 -11.89 16.69
N ASP A 140 2.13 -11.53 16.94
CA ASP A 140 0.99 -12.26 16.43
C ASP A 140 0.62 -11.88 14.98
N VAL A 141 1.58 -12.05 14.07
CA VAL A 141 1.46 -11.65 12.67
C VAL A 141 1.73 -12.81 11.72
N GLN A 142 0.83 -12.99 10.76
CA GLN A 142 0.96 -13.94 9.67
C GLN A 142 1.35 -13.20 8.39
N VAL A 143 2.59 -13.36 7.92
CA VAL A 143 3.06 -12.73 6.66
C VAL A 143 2.80 -13.68 5.50
N ARG A 144 2.15 -13.17 4.45
CA ARG A 144 1.94 -13.85 3.17
C ARG A 144 2.50 -12.97 2.08
N ALA A 145 3.34 -13.49 1.20
CA ALA A 145 3.92 -12.66 0.13
C ALA A 145 3.92 -13.35 -1.22
N GLN A 146 3.72 -12.56 -2.28
CA GLN A 146 3.67 -13.04 -3.65
C GLN A 146 5.05 -13.36 -4.20
N ASP A 147 6.06 -12.61 -3.80
CA ASP A 147 7.42 -12.78 -4.29
C ASP A 147 8.44 -12.17 -3.32
N LEU A 148 8.71 -12.89 -2.23
CA LEU A 148 9.79 -12.56 -1.30
C LEU A 148 10.69 -13.77 -1.09
N THR A 149 11.99 -13.52 -1.04
CA THR A 149 12.96 -14.51 -0.56
C THR A 149 12.80 -14.72 0.95
N ALA A 150 13.25 -15.87 1.47
CA ALA A 150 13.21 -16.13 2.91
C ALA A 150 13.92 -15.04 3.74
N ALA A 151 15.03 -14.49 3.24
CA ALA A 151 15.77 -13.42 3.91
C ALA A 151 14.95 -12.12 3.97
N GLN A 152 14.22 -11.79 2.90
CA GLN A 152 13.31 -10.63 2.87
C GLN A 152 12.10 -10.85 3.78
N THR A 153 11.52 -12.05 3.82
CA THR A 153 10.46 -12.39 4.77
C THR A 153 10.94 -12.27 6.23
N ASP A 154 12.17 -12.69 6.53
CA ASP A 154 12.78 -12.52 7.85
C ASP A 154 12.99 -11.03 8.22
N GLU A 155 13.34 -10.21 7.24
CA GLU A 155 13.45 -8.76 7.39
C GLU A 155 12.07 -8.12 7.69
N VAL A 156 11.01 -8.53 6.98
CA VAL A 156 9.63 -8.11 7.26
C VAL A 156 9.23 -8.45 8.69
N CYS A 157 9.44 -9.71 9.12
CA CYS A 157 9.13 -10.12 10.49
C CYS A 157 9.94 -9.32 11.53
N ARG A 158 11.19 -8.96 11.23
CA ARG A 158 11.99 -8.09 12.11
C ARG A 158 11.39 -6.69 12.19
N SER A 159 11.01 -6.09 11.07
CA SER A 159 10.36 -4.76 11.03
C SER A 159 9.08 -4.73 11.86
N LEU A 160 8.25 -5.78 11.77
CA LEU A 160 7.02 -5.92 12.53
C LEU A 160 7.29 -6.05 14.04
N ARG A 161 8.28 -6.87 14.46
CA ARG A 161 8.71 -6.94 15.86
C ARG A 161 9.22 -5.61 16.38
N ASP A 162 10.06 -4.94 15.61
CA ASP A 162 10.62 -3.64 16.00
C ASP A 162 9.50 -2.60 16.12
N THR A 163 8.51 -2.63 15.23
CA THR A 163 7.31 -1.77 15.30
C THR A 163 6.50 -2.03 16.56
N LYS A 164 6.24 -3.31 16.90
CA LYS A 164 5.54 -3.66 18.15
C LYS A 164 6.31 -3.19 19.38
N ALA A 165 7.63 -3.39 19.40
CA ALA A 165 8.48 -2.93 20.50
C ALA A 165 8.44 -1.40 20.65
N ARG A 166 8.42 -0.65 19.54
CA ARG A 166 8.23 0.81 19.54
C ARG A 166 6.86 1.20 20.08
N PHE A 167 5.79 0.53 19.66
CA PHE A 167 4.43 0.74 20.15
C PHE A 167 4.33 0.53 21.66
N ASP A 168 4.84 -0.60 22.16
CA ASP A 168 4.80 -0.93 23.59
C ASP A 168 5.63 0.05 24.43
N THR A 169 6.81 0.42 23.95
CA THR A 169 7.65 1.41 24.64
C THR A 169 6.96 2.77 24.70
N THR A 170 6.29 3.17 23.61
CA THR A 170 5.65 4.48 23.48
C THR A 170 4.38 4.58 24.33
N LEU A 171 3.52 3.55 24.32
CA LEU A 171 2.19 3.63 24.93
C LEU A 171 2.06 2.83 26.24
N SER A 172 2.74 1.70 26.39
CA SER A 172 2.62 0.87 27.59
C SER A 172 3.61 1.28 28.67
N ALA A 173 4.89 1.46 28.31
CA ALA A 173 5.94 1.78 29.29
C ALA A 173 5.97 3.26 29.70
N ALA A 174 5.74 4.17 28.76
CA ALA A 174 5.84 5.62 29.00
C ALA A 174 4.54 6.28 29.48
N ILE A 175 3.37 5.65 29.25
CA ILE A 175 2.06 6.26 29.52
C ILE A 175 1.30 5.47 30.60
N SER A 176 0.99 4.20 30.36
CA SER A 176 0.39 3.32 31.37
C SER A 176 0.50 1.84 30.98
N PRO A 177 0.87 0.93 31.90
CA PRO A 177 1.00 -0.49 31.59
C PRO A 177 -0.31 -1.14 31.13
N ALA A 178 -1.47 -0.56 31.46
CA ALA A 178 -2.78 -1.05 31.03
C ALA A 178 -2.99 -0.99 29.50
N PHE A 179 -2.17 -0.24 28.78
CA PHE A 179 -2.23 -0.16 27.31
C PHE A 179 -1.39 -1.23 26.61
N GLY A 180 -0.71 -2.10 27.37
CA GLY A 180 -0.08 -3.31 26.86
C GLY A 180 -1.04 -4.50 26.76
N ASP A 181 -2.20 -4.40 27.40
CA ASP A 181 -3.26 -5.40 27.33
C ASP A 181 -4.20 -5.08 26.16
N ILE A 182 -4.78 -6.11 25.54
CA ILE A 182 -5.78 -5.92 24.47
C ILE A 182 -7.02 -5.18 24.99
N VAL A 183 -7.80 -4.58 24.08
CA VAL A 183 -9.12 -4.03 24.43
C VAL A 183 -10.06 -5.18 24.78
N GLU A 184 -10.95 -4.95 25.76
CA GLU A 184 -11.88 -5.99 26.21
C GLU A 184 -12.80 -6.41 25.05
N GLY A 185 -12.88 -7.72 24.79
CA GLY A 185 -13.73 -8.29 23.75
C GLY A 185 -13.10 -8.35 22.36
N ASP A 186 -11.94 -7.73 22.13
CA ASP A 186 -11.23 -7.86 20.85
C ASP A 186 -10.81 -9.31 20.61
N LYS A 187 -11.07 -9.82 19.40
CA LYS A 187 -10.80 -11.19 18.99
C LYS A 187 -9.72 -11.28 17.90
N ASN A 188 -9.13 -10.17 17.46
CA ASN A 188 -8.14 -10.09 16.37
C ASN A 188 -6.76 -10.66 16.75
N ASP A 189 -6.71 -11.94 17.14
CA ASP A 189 -5.51 -12.62 17.64
C ASP A 189 -4.39 -12.74 16.62
N ILE A 190 -4.69 -12.53 15.34
CA ILE A 190 -3.74 -12.59 14.25
C ILE A 190 -4.01 -11.41 13.31
N THR A 191 -3.00 -10.56 13.11
CA THR A 191 -3.00 -9.66 11.96
C THR A 191 -2.34 -10.38 10.78
N ASN A 192 -3.02 -10.51 9.64
CA ASN A 192 -2.37 -11.01 8.43
C ASN A 192 -1.76 -9.84 7.64
N VAL A 193 -0.53 -9.99 7.19
CA VAL A 193 0.16 -9.01 6.33
C VAL A 193 0.34 -9.64 4.96
N ASN A 194 -0.45 -9.19 3.99
CA ASN A 194 -0.51 -9.68 2.63
C ASN A 194 0.32 -8.74 1.72
N ILE A 195 1.45 -9.24 1.22
CA ILE A 195 2.46 -8.46 0.51
C ILE A 195 2.48 -8.83 -0.97
N PHE A 196 2.08 -7.90 -1.82
CA PHE A 196 2.13 -8.03 -3.28
C PHE A 196 3.53 -7.70 -3.84
N SER A 197 3.88 -8.29 -4.97
CA SER A 197 5.22 -8.17 -5.57
C SER A 197 5.51 -6.79 -6.17
N SER A 198 4.46 -6.01 -6.45
CA SER A 198 4.56 -4.62 -6.92
C SER A 198 3.31 -3.82 -6.54
N ARG A 199 3.36 -2.49 -6.64
CA ARG A 199 2.18 -1.64 -6.45
C ARG A 199 1.06 -2.00 -7.42
N ARG A 200 1.39 -2.38 -8.65
CA ARG A 200 0.36 -2.76 -9.64
C ARG A 200 -0.26 -4.11 -9.33
N ASN A 201 0.51 -5.08 -8.84
CA ASN A 201 -0.08 -6.31 -8.30
C ASN A 201 -1.01 -6.00 -7.12
N HIS A 202 -0.60 -5.12 -6.20
CA HIS A 202 -1.46 -4.67 -5.11
C HIS A 202 -2.75 -4.07 -5.63
N LYS A 203 -2.68 -3.02 -6.46
CA LYS A 203 -3.88 -2.39 -7.01
C LYS A 203 -4.79 -3.39 -7.71
N LEU A 204 -4.21 -4.30 -8.50
CA LEU A 204 -5.00 -5.27 -9.24
C LEU A 204 -5.69 -6.30 -8.35
N TRP A 205 -4.95 -6.96 -7.47
CA TRP A 205 -5.48 -8.03 -6.62
C TRP A 205 -6.33 -7.48 -5.48
N VAL A 206 -5.97 -6.33 -4.91
CA VAL A 206 -6.77 -5.67 -3.88
C VAL A 206 -8.11 -5.20 -4.44
N GLU A 207 -8.14 -4.66 -5.66
CA GLU A 207 -9.40 -4.31 -6.35
C GLU A 207 -10.29 -5.54 -6.55
N HIS A 208 -9.74 -6.66 -7.03
CA HIS A 208 -10.58 -7.82 -7.41
C HIS A 208 -10.96 -8.74 -6.25
N LEU A 209 -10.15 -8.85 -5.20
CA LEU A 209 -10.44 -9.72 -4.06
C LEU A 209 -11.01 -8.95 -2.86
N PHE A 210 -10.85 -7.63 -2.82
CA PHE A 210 -11.17 -6.80 -1.65
C PHE A 210 -11.89 -5.49 -2.01
N ASN A 211 -12.21 -5.25 -3.29
CA ASN A 211 -12.87 -4.05 -3.82
C ASN A 211 -12.32 -2.74 -3.23
N ASN A 212 -11.01 -2.59 -3.30
CA ASN A 212 -10.36 -1.38 -2.86
C ASN A 212 -9.28 -0.96 -3.86
N ASP A 213 -9.21 0.33 -4.16
CA ASP A 213 -8.32 0.90 -5.18
C ASP A 213 -7.07 1.57 -4.58
N ASN A 214 -6.82 1.36 -3.28
CA ASN A 214 -5.70 1.93 -2.55
C ASN A 214 -4.37 1.65 -3.28
N GLY A 215 -3.52 2.66 -3.32
CA GLY A 215 -2.24 2.61 -4.02
C GLY A 215 -1.02 2.78 -3.12
N SER A 216 -1.16 2.71 -1.79
CA SER A 216 -0.13 3.05 -0.80
C SER A 216 0.07 2.03 0.31
N GLY A 217 -0.75 0.99 0.38
CA GLY A 217 -0.91 0.13 1.55
C GLY A 217 -2.14 0.53 2.36
N ILE A 218 -2.76 -0.45 3.02
CA ILE A 218 -3.98 -0.26 3.80
C ILE A 218 -4.15 -1.34 4.87
N TYR A 219 -4.58 -0.95 6.06
CA TYR A 219 -5.14 -1.82 7.09
C TYR A 219 -6.67 -1.89 6.97
N PHE A 220 -7.22 -3.10 7.04
CA PHE A 220 -8.64 -3.36 7.19
C PHE A 220 -8.92 -4.13 8.47
N GLU A 221 -9.89 -3.62 9.19
CA GLU A 221 -10.51 -4.29 10.32
C GLU A 221 -12.01 -4.40 10.07
N SER A 222 -12.58 -5.53 10.47
CA SER A 222 -14.03 -5.70 10.53
C SER A 222 -14.40 -6.52 11.75
N GLU A 223 -15.55 -6.22 12.35
CA GLU A 223 -16.20 -7.13 13.31
C GLU A 223 -15.31 -7.53 14.50
N ALA A 224 -14.47 -6.61 15.01
CA ALA A 224 -13.37 -6.89 15.94
C ALA A 224 -13.76 -7.67 17.21
N THR A 225 -15.02 -7.64 17.63
CA THR A 225 -15.56 -8.35 18.81
C THR A 225 -16.46 -9.55 18.47
N ASP A 226 -16.73 -9.80 17.18
CA ASP A 226 -17.58 -10.89 16.68
C ASP A 226 -16.74 -12.10 16.23
N TRP A 227 -17.36 -13.26 15.99
CA TRP A 227 -16.66 -14.44 15.49
C TRP A 227 -16.18 -14.30 14.04
N LEU A 228 -16.70 -13.33 13.29
CA LEU A 228 -16.24 -12.93 11.95
C LEU A 228 -15.11 -11.89 11.95
N HIS A 229 -14.52 -11.59 13.11
CA HIS A 229 -13.42 -10.63 13.26
C HIS A 229 -12.30 -10.86 12.25
N ARG A 230 -11.72 -9.76 11.79
CA ARG A 230 -10.63 -9.79 10.82
C ARG A 230 -9.69 -8.61 11.01
N SER A 231 -8.39 -8.87 10.81
CA SER A 231 -7.31 -7.90 10.87
C SER A 231 -6.33 -8.19 9.72
N ASP A 232 -6.40 -7.39 8.65
CA ASP A 232 -5.61 -7.60 7.44
C ASP A 232 -4.91 -6.32 7.01
N VAL A 233 -3.60 -6.42 6.77
CA VAL A 233 -2.81 -5.40 6.08
C VAL A 233 -2.59 -5.86 4.64
N PHE A 234 -2.88 -5.00 3.67
CA PHE A 234 -2.49 -5.17 2.27
C PHE A 234 -1.40 -4.16 1.94
N THR A 235 -0.29 -4.65 1.42
CA THR A 235 0.82 -3.79 1.01
C THR A 235 1.65 -4.45 -0.09
N PHE A 236 2.72 -3.83 -0.54
CA PHE A 236 3.52 -4.28 -1.67
C PHE A 236 4.99 -3.90 -1.54
N ASN A 237 5.81 -4.60 -2.33
CA ASN A 237 7.16 -4.17 -2.64
C ASN A 237 7.12 -2.95 -3.57
N ALA A 238 7.63 -1.80 -3.13
CA ALA A 238 7.54 -0.50 -3.82
C ALA A 238 8.55 -0.32 -4.97
N LEU A 239 8.68 -1.32 -5.83
CA LEU A 239 9.62 -1.33 -6.94
C LEU A 239 9.45 -0.12 -7.86
N GLU A 240 8.21 0.29 -8.13
CA GLU A 240 7.87 1.42 -9.00
C GLU A 240 8.30 2.78 -8.44
N TRP A 241 8.52 2.87 -7.13
CA TRP A 241 8.91 4.12 -6.46
C TRP A 241 10.39 4.16 -6.10
N ASN A 242 11.00 2.99 -5.94
CA ASN A 242 12.36 2.87 -5.41
C ASN A 242 13.40 2.46 -6.47
N GLY A 243 13.06 2.61 -7.76
CA GLY A 243 13.93 2.25 -8.88
C GLY A 243 14.25 0.75 -8.92
N GLY A 244 13.32 -0.09 -8.48
CA GLY A 244 13.49 -1.54 -8.39
C GLY A 244 14.19 -2.03 -7.10
N ARG A 245 14.54 -1.15 -6.16
CA ARG A 245 15.10 -1.58 -4.88
C ARG A 245 14.03 -2.12 -3.95
N TYR A 246 14.34 -3.24 -3.31
CA TYR A 246 13.43 -3.90 -2.38
C TYR A 246 13.10 -3.01 -1.18
N LYS A 247 11.81 -2.74 -0.96
CA LYS A 247 11.27 -2.15 0.26
C LYS A 247 9.76 -2.38 0.30
N ILE A 248 9.26 -2.92 1.41
CA ILE A 248 7.81 -3.02 1.61
C ILE A 248 7.27 -1.65 2.02
N ARG A 249 6.30 -1.16 1.25
CA ARG A 249 5.67 0.14 1.47
C ARG A 249 4.83 0.13 2.74
N SER A 250 4.83 1.22 3.50
CA SER A 250 3.92 1.45 4.65
C SER A 250 3.88 0.32 5.70
N LEU A 251 4.80 -0.65 5.70
CA LEU A 251 4.65 -1.87 6.52
C LEU A 251 4.43 -1.52 8.00
N ASP A 252 5.33 -0.72 8.54
CA ASP A 252 5.31 -0.30 9.94
C ASP A 252 4.14 0.65 10.23
N HIS A 253 3.73 1.45 9.24
CA HIS A 253 2.59 2.37 9.31
C HIS A 253 1.26 1.60 9.42
N GLU A 254 0.97 0.72 8.46
CA GLU A 254 -0.27 -0.07 8.46
C GLU A 254 -0.32 -1.04 9.64
N TYR A 255 0.82 -1.61 10.04
CA TYR A 255 0.85 -2.45 11.23
C TYR A 255 0.58 -1.65 12.52
N THR A 256 0.98 -0.38 12.58
CA THR A 256 0.61 0.49 13.70
C THR A 256 -0.90 0.73 13.76
N HIS A 257 -1.60 0.81 12.62
CA HIS A 257 -3.08 0.87 12.62
C HIS A 257 -3.69 -0.40 13.23
N ALA A 258 -3.17 -1.57 12.90
CA ALA A 258 -3.62 -2.83 13.50
C ALA A 258 -3.38 -2.88 15.02
N LEU A 259 -2.24 -2.37 15.49
CA LEU A 259 -1.95 -2.26 16.92
C LEU A 259 -2.84 -1.24 17.62
N ASP A 260 -3.06 -0.07 17.02
CA ASP A 260 -3.93 0.95 17.57
C ASP A 260 -5.38 0.45 17.67
N ALA A 261 -5.84 -0.31 16.69
CA ALA A 261 -7.15 -0.93 16.74
C ALA A 261 -7.25 -1.96 17.89
N ARG A 262 -6.35 -2.96 17.92
CA ARG A 262 -6.39 -4.04 18.93
C ARG A 262 -6.14 -3.59 20.37
N TYR A 263 -5.29 -2.59 20.58
CA TYR A 263 -4.84 -2.20 21.92
C TYR A 263 -5.39 -0.86 22.41
N ASN A 264 -5.93 0.01 21.54
CA ASN A 264 -6.37 1.34 21.99
C ASN A 264 -7.86 1.64 21.74
N LYS A 265 -8.54 0.94 20.84
CA LYS A 265 -9.89 1.33 20.41
C LYS A 265 -10.91 0.21 20.63
N GLU A 266 -12.05 0.58 21.18
CA GLU A 266 -13.19 -0.32 21.29
C GLU A 266 -13.99 -0.41 19.99
N GLY A 267 -14.41 -1.63 19.65
CA GLY A 267 -15.18 -1.93 18.46
C GLY A 267 -14.38 -1.80 17.16
N GLU A 268 -15.09 -1.94 16.04
CA GLU A 268 -14.48 -1.86 14.71
C GLU A 268 -14.11 -0.42 14.29
N TYR A 269 -13.28 -0.35 13.26
CA TYR A 269 -12.96 0.90 12.57
C TYR A 269 -14.22 1.62 12.08
N ASP A 270 -14.34 2.91 12.46
CA ASP A 270 -15.44 3.77 12.03
C ASP A 270 -14.91 5.19 11.83
N GLU A 271 -14.83 5.61 10.57
CA GLU A 271 -14.37 6.94 10.18
C GLU A 271 -15.24 8.07 10.74
N SER A 272 -16.53 7.81 10.98
CA SER A 272 -17.49 8.80 11.49
C SER A 272 -17.18 9.22 12.93
N LYS A 273 -16.38 8.43 13.64
CA LYS A 273 -15.88 8.76 14.98
C LYS A 273 -14.97 10.01 14.93
N GLY A 274 -14.28 10.28 13.81
CA GLY A 274 -13.55 11.53 13.56
C GLY A 274 -12.13 11.58 14.15
N PHE A 275 -11.46 10.45 14.28
CA PHE A 275 -10.14 10.34 14.94
C PHE A 275 -8.97 10.04 13.99
N SER A 276 -9.11 10.33 12.69
CA SER A 276 -8.03 10.09 11.71
C SER A 276 -6.72 10.80 12.07
N TRP A 277 -6.77 11.99 12.70
CA TRP A 277 -5.57 12.68 13.17
C TRP A 277 -4.75 11.85 14.18
N TRP A 278 -5.43 11.06 15.02
CA TRP A 278 -4.79 10.17 15.99
C TRP A 278 -4.27 8.92 15.28
N SER A 279 -5.12 8.23 14.51
CA SER A 279 -4.73 6.98 13.84
C SER A 279 -3.52 7.21 12.92
N GLU A 280 -3.63 8.16 11.99
CA GLU A 280 -2.55 8.48 11.05
C GLU A 280 -1.35 9.10 11.77
N GLY A 281 -1.60 10.01 12.72
CA GLY A 281 -0.51 10.64 13.46
C GLY A 281 0.31 9.66 14.30
N LEU A 282 -0.34 8.66 14.90
CA LEU A 282 0.33 7.59 15.65
C LEU A 282 1.09 6.65 14.73
N ALA A 283 0.51 6.27 13.59
CA ALA A 283 1.16 5.45 12.57
C ALA A 283 2.38 6.15 11.97
N GLU A 284 2.31 7.47 11.74
CA GLU A 284 3.46 8.27 11.32
C GLU A 284 4.52 8.38 12.43
N TYR A 285 4.12 8.60 13.69
CA TYR A 285 5.05 8.71 14.83
C TYR A 285 5.81 7.40 15.11
N ILE A 286 5.12 6.26 15.18
CA ILE A 286 5.71 4.95 15.53
C ILE A 286 6.31 4.27 14.30
N GLY A 287 5.63 4.36 13.15
CA GLY A 287 5.94 3.58 11.96
C GLY A 287 6.98 4.24 11.07
N ILE A 288 6.93 5.56 10.90
CA ILE A 288 7.73 6.26 9.87
C ILE A 288 8.79 7.20 10.47
N HIS A 289 8.41 8.03 11.44
CA HIS A 289 9.24 9.13 11.96
C HIS A 289 9.70 8.90 13.40
N TYR A 290 9.80 7.65 13.83
CA TYR A 290 10.18 7.32 15.20
C TYR A 290 11.55 7.91 15.57
N ASN A 291 11.58 8.71 16.65
CA ASN A 291 12.75 9.48 17.10
C ASN A 291 13.38 10.37 16.00
N ASN A 292 12.61 10.80 15.00
CA ASN A 292 13.06 11.72 13.96
C ASN A 292 12.22 13.02 13.95
N PRO A 293 12.72 14.11 14.55
CA PRO A 293 12.00 15.39 14.60
C PRO A 293 12.00 16.17 13.28
N TYR A 294 12.68 15.70 12.23
CA TYR A 294 12.82 16.42 10.96
C TYR A 294 11.46 16.75 10.33
N GLN A 295 10.56 15.76 10.20
CA GLN A 295 9.24 15.99 9.60
C GLN A 295 8.40 16.99 10.41
N ASN A 296 8.44 16.86 11.74
CA ASN A 296 7.76 17.80 12.63
C ASN A 296 8.28 19.24 12.46
N MET A 297 9.59 19.42 12.23
CA MET A 297 10.15 20.74 11.89
C MET A 297 9.61 21.26 10.57
N THR A 298 9.53 20.42 9.53
CA THR A 298 8.89 20.78 8.25
C THR A 298 7.46 21.28 8.45
N THR A 299 6.62 20.50 9.13
CA THR A 299 5.21 20.83 9.39
C THR A 299 5.08 22.07 10.29
N ALA A 300 5.87 22.16 11.35
CA ALA A 300 5.94 23.33 12.23
C ALA A 300 6.50 24.60 11.54
N SER A 301 7.05 24.50 10.33
CA SER A 301 7.48 25.62 9.50
C SER A 301 6.55 25.97 8.32
N GLU A 302 5.49 25.20 8.07
CA GLU A 302 4.48 25.52 7.04
C GLU A 302 3.88 26.92 7.20
N THR A 303 3.56 27.61 6.10
CA THR A 303 2.95 28.96 6.17
C THR A 303 1.55 28.92 6.81
N THR A 304 0.77 27.89 6.49
CA THR A 304 -0.53 27.65 7.12
C THR A 304 -0.31 26.93 8.44
N LYS A 305 -0.92 27.45 9.52
CA LYS A 305 -0.87 26.85 10.86
C LYS A 305 -2.26 26.44 11.30
N TYR A 306 -2.36 25.32 11.99
CA TYR A 306 -3.61 24.80 12.53
C TYR A 306 -3.54 24.74 14.06
N SER A 307 -4.63 25.12 14.73
CA SER A 307 -4.79 24.93 16.17
C SER A 307 -5.08 23.47 16.50
N LEU A 308 -4.89 23.07 17.77
CA LEU A 308 -5.29 21.75 18.26
C LEU A 308 -6.75 21.46 17.94
N GLN A 309 -7.64 22.44 18.13
CA GLN A 309 -9.05 22.29 17.80
C GLN A 309 -9.28 22.02 16.30
N GLN A 310 -8.54 22.69 15.42
CA GLN A 310 -8.65 22.46 13.97
C GLN A 310 -8.16 21.07 13.59
N VAL A 311 -7.04 20.60 14.17
CA VAL A 311 -6.52 19.25 13.91
C VAL A 311 -7.50 18.19 14.43
N PHE A 312 -8.00 18.33 15.66
CA PHE A 312 -8.99 17.39 16.23
C PHE A 312 -10.30 17.33 15.44
N ASN A 313 -10.68 18.43 14.79
CA ASN A 313 -11.87 18.50 13.93
C ASN A 313 -11.60 18.07 12.48
N GLY A 314 -10.41 17.56 12.15
CA GLY A 314 -10.08 17.07 10.81
C GLY A 314 -9.86 18.17 9.77
N ALA A 315 -9.57 19.41 10.18
CA ALA A 315 -9.34 20.53 9.26
C ALA A 315 -7.90 20.58 8.69
N ALA A 316 -7.00 19.72 9.18
CA ALA A 316 -5.61 19.63 8.77
C ALA A 316 -5.29 18.23 8.23
N ASN A 317 -4.18 18.09 7.50
CA ASN A 317 -3.71 16.79 7.03
C ASN A 317 -3.37 15.88 8.23
N ALA A 318 -4.00 14.71 8.30
CA ALA A 318 -3.87 13.79 9.43
C ALA A 318 -2.47 13.18 9.55
N TYR A 319 -1.75 13.01 8.43
CA TYR A 319 -0.39 12.48 8.43
C TYR A 319 0.61 13.50 8.98
N SER A 320 0.60 14.74 8.47
CA SER A 320 1.57 15.75 8.92
C SER A 320 1.19 16.43 10.24
N TRP A 321 0.04 17.10 10.28
CA TRP A 321 -0.40 17.82 11.47
C TRP A 321 -0.89 16.87 12.58
N GLY A 322 -1.44 15.71 12.21
CA GLY A 322 -1.75 14.68 13.20
C GLY A 322 -0.48 14.12 13.85
N GLN A 323 0.58 13.82 13.09
CA GLN A 323 1.87 13.42 13.65
C GLN A 323 2.46 14.48 14.58
N LEU A 324 2.41 15.75 14.20
CA LEU A 324 2.90 16.85 15.04
C LEU A 324 2.15 16.96 16.37
N VAL A 325 0.82 16.82 16.34
CA VAL A 325 -0.02 16.85 17.55
C VAL A 325 0.17 15.59 18.39
N VAL A 326 0.24 14.41 17.79
CA VAL A 326 0.52 13.15 18.49
C VAL A 326 1.90 13.20 19.16
N THR A 327 2.93 13.70 18.47
CA THR A 327 4.26 13.93 19.05
C THR A 327 4.18 14.81 20.30
N PHE A 328 3.53 15.98 20.19
CA PHE A 328 3.34 16.88 21.32
C PHE A 328 2.62 16.20 22.49
N LEU A 329 1.53 15.48 22.22
CA LEU A 329 0.75 14.83 23.26
C LEU A 329 1.54 13.72 23.96
N LEU A 330 2.24 12.86 23.21
CA LEU A 330 3.04 11.76 23.75
C LEU A 330 4.21 12.28 24.60
N GLU A 331 4.94 13.27 24.10
CA GLU A 331 6.19 13.73 24.71
C GLU A 331 5.98 14.76 25.81
N GLN A 332 4.96 15.62 25.66
CA GLN A 332 4.73 16.75 26.57
C GLN A 332 3.51 16.57 27.47
N LYS A 333 2.54 15.75 27.05
CA LYS A 333 1.25 15.58 27.73
C LYS A 333 0.86 14.10 27.94
N PRO A 334 1.75 13.20 28.41
CA PRO A 334 1.44 11.77 28.51
C PRO A 334 0.20 11.48 29.37
N ALA A 335 -0.05 12.27 30.42
CA ALA A 335 -1.26 12.14 31.24
C ALA A 335 -2.58 12.47 30.49
N ILE A 336 -2.53 13.33 29.46
CA ILE A 336 -3.67 13.57 28.57
C ILE A 336 -3.85 12.38 27.65
N VAL A 337 -2.76 11.80 27.13
CA VAL A 337 -2.83 10.57 26.31
C VAL A 337 -3.43 9.43 27.11
N THR A 338 -3.06 9.27 28.40
CA THR A 338 -3.70 8.27 29.28
C THR A 338 -5.22 8.45 29.32
N GLN A 339 -5.72 9.68 29.42
CA GLN A 339 -7.15 9.96 29.44
C GLN A 339 -7.81 9.68 28.10
N ILE A 340 -7.17 10.10 26.99
CA ILE A 340 -7.64 9.82 25.62
C ILE A 340 -7.81 8.31 25.42
N LEU A 341 -6.76 7.54 25.68
CA LEU A 341 -6.76 6.09 25.53
C LEU A 341 -7.74 5.40 26.47
N THR A 342 -7.93 5.92 27.68
CA THR A 342 -8.95 5.38 28.60
C THR A 342 -10.36 5.49 27.99
N GLN A 343 -10.70 6.62 27.37
CA GLN A 343 -12.01 6.79 26.73
C GLN A 343 -12.14 5.95 25.45
N MET A 344 -11.09 5.90 24.61
CA MET A 344 -11.08 5.10 23.38
C MET A 344 -11.29 3.60 23.67
N ARG A 345 -10.60 3.07 24.67
CA ARG A 345 -10.72 1.66 25.09
C ARG A 345 -12.06 1.32 25.74
N ALA A 346 -12.76 2.31 26.28
CA ALA A 346 -14.07 2.14 26.89
C ALA A 346 -15.23 2.34 25.89
N GLY A 347 -14.93 2.75 24.65
CA GLY A 347 -15.97 3.12 23.66
C GLY A 347 -16.71 4.43 23.99
N GLU A 348 -16.18 5.24 24.90
CA GLU A 348 -16.80 6.48 25.41
C GLU A 348 -16.47 7.67 24.47
N TRP A 349 -16.94 7.56 23.22
CA TRP A 349 -16.57 8.48 22.14
C TRP A 349 -17.07 9.92 22.34
N ASN A 350 -18.21 10.11 23.03
CA ASN A 350 -18.76 11.45 23.30
C ASN A 350 -17.98 12.17 24.41
N GLU A 351 -17.58 11.42 25.42
CA GLU A 351 -16.74 11.81 26.53
C GLU A 351 -15.36 12.18 26.00
N LEU A 352 -14.81 11.37 25.09
CA LEU A 352 -13.57 11.69 24.38
C LEU A 352 -13.67 13.00 23.58
N LYS A 353 -14.75 13.22 22.82
CA LYS A 353 -14.97 14.48 22.09
C LYS A 353 -15.02 15.69 23.04
N SER A 354 -15.64 15.52 24.20
CA SER A 354 -15.71 16.56 25.24
C SER A 354 -14.32 16.84 25.85
N LEU A 355 -13.55 15.78 26.13
CA LEU A 355 -12.17 15.87 26.59
C LEU A 355 -11.28 16.61 25.56
N LEU A 356 -11.36 16.26 24.28
CA LEU A 356 -10.56 16.90 23.23
C LEU A 356 -10.89 18.39 23.08
N ALA A 357 -12.14 18.80 23.21
CA ALA A 357 -12.52 20.22 23.21
C ALA A 357 -11.86 20.99 24.38
N GLN A 358 -11.78 20.36 25.55
CA GLN A 358 -11.08 20.93 26.70
C GLN A 358 -9.56 20.97 26.46
N VAL A 359 -8.95 19.85 26.05
CA VAL A 359 -7.51 19.75 25.73
C VAL A 359 -7.10 20.81 24.71
N ALA A 360 -7.91 21.00 23.66
CA ALA A 360 -7.64 21.99 22.63
C ALA A 360 -7.62 23.42 23.18
N THR A 361 -8.39 23.71 24.22
CA THR A 361 -8.39 25.04 24.86
C THR A 361 -7.20 25.16 25.83
N ASP A 362 -7.03 24.17 26.70
CA ASP A 362 -6.10 24.21 27.82
C ASP A 362 -4.63 24.05 27.38
N SER A 363 -4.38 23.34 26.28
CA SER A 363 -3.02 23.02 25.79
C SER A 363 -2.59 23.81 24.55
N GLN A 364 -3.42 24.70 24.01
CA GLN A 364 -3.09 25.42 22.76
C GLN A 364 -1.80 26.24 22.88
N ALA A 365 -1.68 27.04 23.94
CA ALA A 365 -0.52 27.89 24.14
C ALA A 365 0.76 27.08 24.35
N ASP A 366 0.65 25.94 25.05
CA ASP A 366 1.77 25.03 25.27
C ASP A 366 2.22 24.35 23.97
N PHE A 367 1.26 23.95 23.12
CA PHE A 367 1.55 23.37 21.80
C PHE A 367 2.33 24.36 20.93
N GLU A 368 1.86 25.61 20.85
CA GLU A 368 2.52 26.67 20.07
C GLU A 368 3.91 27.01 20.61
N ALA A 369 4.06 27.08 21.93
CA ALA A 369 5.36 27.32 22.57
C ALA A 369 6.33 26.14 22.35
N TRP A 370 5.83 24.91 22.40
CA TRP A 370 6.64 23.70 22.22
C TRP A 370 7.25 23.63 20.82
N TYR A 371 6.45 23.74 19.75
CA TYR A 371 6.99 23.59 18.40
C TYR A 371 7.89 24.77 17.97
N GLN A 372 7.75 25.94 18.62
CA GLN A 372 8.63 27.09 18.39
C GLN A 372 9.96 27.02 19.15
N GLY A 373 10.01 26.26 20.25
CA GLY A 373 11.16 26.21 21.16
C GLY A 373 11.76 24.82 21.31
N GLN A 374 11.08 23.96 22.06
CA GLN A 374 11.60 22.65 22.45
C GLN A 374 11.81 21.74 21.23
N LEU A 375 10.85 21.67 20.29
CA LEU A 375 10.99 20.88 19.07
C LEU A 375 12.24 21.24 18.26
N ARG A 376 12.56 22.54 18.18
CA ARG A 376 13.79 23.02 17.53
C ARG A 376 15.04 22.57 18.27
N SER A 377 14.98 22.54 19.60
CA SER A 377 16.09 22.05 20.44
C SER A 377 16.29 20.54 20.27
N ASP A 378 15.20 19.77 20.20
CA ASP A 378 15.21 18.33 19.97
C ASP A 378 15.74 18.00 18.56
N TYR A 379 15.37 18.79 17.55
CA TYR A 379 15.95 18.70 16.22
C TYR A 379 17.46 18.91 16.24
N VAL A 380 17.98 19.94 16.92
CA VAL A 380 19.43 20.14 17.05
C VAL A 380 20.10 19.00 17.82
N ALA A 381 19.42 18.44 18.83
CA ALA A 381 19.91 17.31 19.62
C ALA A 381 19.93 15.99 18.82
N SER A 382 19.12 15.85 17.76
CA SER A 382 19.08 14.68 16.87
C SER A 382 20.31 14.53 15.97
N VAL A 383 21.24 15.50 16.02
CA VAL A 383 22.41 15.55 15.15
C VAL A 383 23.30 14.31 15.28
N THR A 384 23.63 13.71 14.14
CA THR A 384 24.56 12.57 14.06
C THR A 384 25.92 13.01 13.54
N SER A 385 27.00 12.58 14.16
CA SER A 385 28.36 12.95 13.70
C SER A 385 28.81 12.09 12.52
N ILE A 386 29.44 12.70 11.53
CA ILE A 386 30.17 12.03 10.44
C ILE A 386 31.63 12.48 10.44
N THR A 387 32.54 11.54 10.21
CA THR A 387 33.98 11.85 10.12
C THR A 387 34.35 12.21 8.69
N VAL A 388 35.28 13.16 8.52
CA VAL A 388 35.85 13.45 7.20
C VAL A 388 36.57 12.22 6.66
N GLY A 389 36.27 11.85 5.42
CA GLY A 389 36.76 10.63 4.76
C GLY A 389 35.82 9.44 4.89
N GLU A 390 34.69 9.57 5.59
CA GLU A 390 33.68 8.53 5.79
C GLU A 390 32.36 8.87 5.10
N PHE A 391 31.45 7.89 5.13
CA PHE A 391 30.07 8.02 4.69
C PHE A 391 29.11 7.55 5.79
N THR A 392 27.85 7.95 5.69
CA THR A 392 26.72 7.40 6.45
C THR A 392 25.57 7.08 5.50
N GLU A 393 24.85 6.01 5.79
CA GLU A 393 23.66 5.64 5.03
C GLU A 393 22.50 6.62 5.32
N LEU A 394 21.71 6.91 4.29
CA LEU A 394 20.45 7.63 4.35
C LEU A 394 19.33 6.61 4.08
N THR A 395 18.50 6.31 5.08
CA THR A 395 17.38 5.35 4.95
C THR A 395 16.08 5.89 5.52
N GLY A 396 14.93 5.41 5.07
CA GLY A 396 13.63 5.80 5.64
C GLY A 396 13.03 7.02 4.94
N ARG A 397 12.30 7.88 5.66
CA ARG A 397 11.59 9.04 5.11
C ARG A 397 11.96 10.33 5.81
N SER A 398 11.74 11.46 5.15
CA SER A 398 12.19 12.78 5.60
C SER A 398 13.72 12.88 5.63
N GLY A 399 14.22 14.05 6.04
CA GLY A 399 15.65 14.24 6.24
C GLY A 399 16.18 13.89 7.62
N ARG A 400 17.48 14.11 7.75
CA ARG A 400 18.25 14.03 8.99
C ARG A 400 19.25 15.18 9.08
N LEU A 401 19.72 15.41 10.31
CA LEU A 401 20.75 16.39 10.62
C LEU A 401 22.06 15.68 10.98
N TYR A 402 23.15 16.11 10.36
CA TYR A 402 24.50 15.62 10.61
C TYR A 402 25.45 16.75 10.98
N VAL A 403 26.61 16.40 11.54
CA VAL A 403 27.70 17.35 11.83
C VAL A 403 29.06 16.73 11.53
N VAL A 404 29.95 17.54 10.97
CA VAL A 404 31.36 17.21 10.76
C VAL A 404 32.26 18.29 11.34
N ASP A 405 33.40 17.88 11.90
CA ASP A 405 34.47 18.80 12.31
C ASP A 405 35.47 19.01 11.17
N VAL A 406 35.67 20.27 10.78
CA VAL A 406 36.63 20.68 9.75
C VAL A 406 37.89 21.23 10.42
N ALA A 407 39.03 20.65 10.05
CA ALA A 407 40.33 20.99 10.64
C ALA A 407 40.88 22.35 10.13
N ALA A 408 41.77 22.94 10.92
CA ALA A 408 42.50 24.13 10.49
C ALA A 408 43.43 23.81 9.30
N GLY A 409 43.47 24.69 8.31
CA GLY A 409 44.33 24.52 7.13
C GLY A 409 43.77 23.58 6.07
N THR A 410 42.50 23.17 6.15
CA THR A 410 41.80 22.48 5.05
C THR A 410 41.64 23.45 3.87
N ASP A 411 42.20 23.11 2.71
CA ASP A 411 42.10 23.94 1.49
C ASP A 411 40.71 23.90 0.85
N SER A 412 40.06 22.73 0.86
CA SER A 412 38.67 22.57 0.44
C SER A 412 38.07 21.31 1.06
N ILE A 413 36.75 21.33 1.22
CA ILE A 413 35.96 20.20 1.70
C ILE A 413 34.73 20.03 0.80
N THR A 414 34.39 18.79 0.50
CA THR A 414 33.25 18.42 -0.33
C THR A 414 32.30 17.54 0.47
N PHE A 415 31.02 17.87 0.37
CA PHE A 415 29.89 17.13 0.92
C PHE A 415 29.09 16.59 -0.26
N SER A 416 28.72 15.32 -0.24
CA SER A 416 27.98 14.73 -1.35
C SER A 416 26.96 13.72 -0.89
N THR A 417 25.81 13.69 -1.57
CA THR A 417 24.89 12.55 -1.54
C THR A 417 25.04 11.74 -2.81
N SER A 418 24.76 10.44 -2.77
CA SER A 418 24.90 9.57 -3.93
C SER A 418 24.06 8.30 -3.79
N SER A 419 23.73 7.70 -4.95
CA SER A 419 23.06 6.39 -5.06
C SER A 419 21.64 6.38 -4.51
N GLY A 420 20.99 5.22 -4.60
CA GLY A 420 19.69 4.99 -3.98
C GLY A 420 18.46 5.46 -4.75
N SER A 421 17.34 5.56 -4.02
CA SER A 421 16.04 6.09 -4.46
C SER A 421 15.71 7.42 -3.79
N ALA A 422 14.58 8.02 -4.18
CA ALA A 422 14.10 9.35 -3.80
C ALA A 422 14.74 10.50 -4.62
N ASP A 423 14.61 11.72 -4.10
CA ASP A 423 15.13 12.98 -4.64
C ASP A 423 15.72 13.73 -3.44
N ILE A 424 17.01 13.55 -3.19
CA ILE A 424 17.66 14.00 -1.94
C ILE A 424 18.23 15.40 -2.14
N ASP A 425 17.77 16.33 -1.32
CA ASP A 425 18.34 17.67 -1.26
C ASP A 425 19.45 17.75 -0.20
N LEU A 426 20.55 18.43 -0.53
CA LEU A 426 21.71 18.61 0.34
C LEU A 426 21.90 20.07 0.71
N TYR A 427 21.90 20.35 2.02
CA TYR A 427 22.16 21.68 2.56
C TYR A 427 23.25 21.64 3.62
N VAL A 428 24.20 22.57 3.55
CA VAL A 428 25.34 22.67 4.47
C VAL A 428 25.37 24.06 5.10
N ASN A 429 25.52 24.11 6.43
CA ASN A 429 25.71 25.36 7.15
C ASN A 429 26.91 25.33 8.09
N GLN A 430 27.68 26.40 8.09
CA GLN A 430 28.83 26.58 8.96
C GLN A 430 28.39 27.03 10.37
N GLY A 431 28.88 26.34 11.39
CA GLY A 431 28.85 26.78 12.78
C GLY A 431 27.52 26.59 13.53
N ALA A 432 26.39 26.41 12.83
CA ALA A 432 25.09 26.22 13.47
C ALA A 432 24.23 25.18 12.74
N ALA A 433 23.54 24.35 13.53
CA ALA A 433 22.46 23.50 13.05
C ALA A 433 21.31 24.36 12.51
N PHE A 434 20.64 23.87 11.47
CA PHE A 434 19.50 24.53 10.84
C PHE A 434 18.63 23.45 10.18
N HIS A 435 17.36 23.79 9.95
CA HIS A 435 16.45 22.98 9.16
C HIS A 435 16.22 23.68 7.80
N PRO A 436 16.10 22.98 6.66
CA PRO A 436 15.88 23.62 5.36
C PRO A 436 14.60 24.47 5.26
N SER A 437 13.62 24.25 6.14
CA SER A 437 12.44 25.11 6.25
C SER A 437 12.70 26.46 6.95
N ASP A 438 13.86 26.66 7.56
CA ASP A 438 14.30 27.96 8.05
C ASP A 438 14.82 28.82 6.88
N ALA A 439 14.31 30.04 6.73
CA ALA A 439 14.74 30.93 5.65
C ALA A 439 16.25 31.29 5.73
N ASN A 440 16.95 31.19 4.59
CA ASN A 440 18.30 31.73 4.33
C ASN A 440 19.44 31.25 5.27
N ALA A 441 19.34 30.03 5.81
CA ALA A 441 20.32 29.54 6.78
C ALA A 441 21.50 28.74 6.18
N ALA A 442 21.42 28.24 4.94
CA ALA A 442 22.48 27.40 4.39
C ALA A 442 23.68 28.24 3.90
N THR A 443 24.89 27.84 4.29
CA THR A 443 26.14 28.38 3.74
C THR A 443 26.31 27.98 2.27
N ALA A 444 25.89 26.75 1.93
CA ALA A 444 25.85 26.24 0.58
C ALA A 444 24.84 25.10 0.47
N GLN A 445 24.34 24.83 -0.75
CA GLN A 445 23.33 23.82 -1.01
C GLN A 445 23.46 23.26 -2.43
N SER A 446 22.92 22.07 -2.66
CA SER A 446 22.77 21.43 -3.96
C SER A 446 21.43 20.68 -3.94
N VAL A 447 20.56 20.99 -4.92
CA VAL A 447 19.14 20.59 -4.97
C VAL A 447 18.73 20.27 -6.41
N THR A 448 19.26 19.19 -6.95
CA THR A 448 19.07 18.76 -8.32
C THR A 448 17.81 17.92 -8.42
N LYS A 449 16.79 18.47 -9.07
CA LYS A 449 15.50 17.80 -9.22
C LYS A 449 15.65 16.38 -9.79
N ASP A 450 14.93 15.44 -9.16
CA ASP A 450 14.83 14.04 -9.54
C ASP A 450 16.20 13.32 -9.48
N SER A 451 17.06 13.69 -8.51
CA SER A 451 18.43 13.18 -8.35
C SER A 451 18.79 12.93 -6.89
N ASN A 452 19.73 12.01 -6.68
CA ASN A 452 20.37 11.81 -5.38
C ASN A 452 21.83 12.25 -5.39
N GLU A 453 22.32 12.74 -6.53
CA GLU A 453 23.71 13.08 -6.81
C GLU A 453 23.98 14.56 -6.51
N GLU A 454 23.87 14.93 -5.23
CA GLU A 454 24.17 16.28 -4.79
C GLU A 454 25.62 16.45 -4.40
N SER A 455 26.19 17.62 -4.68
CA SER A 455 27.56 17.92 -4.29
C SER A 455 27.79 19.40 -4.02
N VAL A 456 28.36 19.68 -2.86
CA VAL A 456 28.73 21.02 -2.41
C VAL A 456 30.20 21.02 -2.02
N THR A 457 30.97 21.92 -2.64
CA THR A 457 32.38 22.13 -2.28
C THR A 457 32.59 23.52 -1.68
N ILE A 458 33.16 23.57 -0.48
CA ILE A 458 33.56 24.81 0.18
C ILE A 458 35.08 24.94 0.08
N THR A 459 35.55 26.04 -0.52
CA THR A 459 36.99 26.36 -0.61
C THR A 459 37.41 27.26 0.55
N ASN A 460 38.60 27.03 1.08
CA ASN A 460 39.13 27.67 2.28
C ASN A 460 38.12 27.68 3.46
N PRO A 461 37.53 26.51 3.83
CA PRO A 461 36.58 26.45 4.92
C PRO A 461 37.18 26.96 6.23
N VAL A 462 36.34 27.59 7.04
CA VAL A 462 36.72 28.02 8.39
C VAL A 462 36.83 26.78 9.28
N VAL A 463 37.85 26.73 10.14
CA VAL A 463 37.97 25.65 11.13
C VAL A 463 36.75 25.61 12.04
N GLY A 464 36.21 24.41 12.29
CA GLY A 464 35.08 24.20 13.18
C GLY A 464 34.00 23.31 12.58
N LYS A 465 32.79 23.40 13.15
CA LYS A 465 31.69 22.51 12.81
C LYS A 465 30.93 22.95 11.57
N TYR A 466 30.58 22.00 10.73
CA TYR A 466 29.62 22.17 9.64
C TYR A 466 28.46 21.19 9.86
N TYR A 467 27.25 21.72 9.80
CA TYR A 467 26.02 20.95 9.93
C TYR A 467 25.44 20.68 8.55
N ILE A 468 24.96 19.47 8.34
CA ILE A 468 24.43 19.00 7.07
C ILE A 468 23.00 18.54 7.29
N ALA A 469 22.05 19.17 6.58
CA ALA A 469 20.70 18.64 6.45
C ALA A 469 20.61 17.94 5.10
N ALA A 470 20.24 16.66 5.12
CA ALA A 470 20.03 15.85 3.93
C ALA A 470 18.72 15.08 4.07
N GLY A 471 17.85 15.18 3.07
CA GLY A 471 16.52 14.57 3.10
C GLY A 471 15.84 14.61 1.75
N ASP A 472 14.76 13.85 1.62
CA ASP A 472 13.91 13.86 0.45
C ASP A 472 13.20 15.21 0.27
N SER A 473 13.12 15.67 -0.98
CA SER A 473 12.35 16.86 -1.37
C SER A 473 10.83 16.64 -1.24
N PHE A 474 10.40 15.37 -1.18
CA PHE A 474 9.02 14.93 -1.04
C PHE A 474 8.88 13.82 0.02
N ALA A 475 8.28 14.16 1.17
CA ALA A 475 8.12 13.29 2.35
C ALA A 475 7.40 11.94 2.11
N GLY A 476 6.82 11.72 0.93
CA GLY A 476 6.15 10.46 0.58
C GLY A 476 7.09 9.39 -0.01
N SER A 477 8.35 9.72 -0.29
CA SER A 477 9.33 8.82 -0.89
C SER A 477 10.17 8.10 0.17
N ASP A 478 10.51 6.83 -0.09
CA ASP A 478 11.45 6.09 0.75
C ASP A 478 12.88 6.27 0.21
N ILE A 479 13.77 6.79 1.06
CA ILE A 479 15.21 6.84 0.82
C ILE A 479 15.77 5.45 1.12
N ILE A 480 16.36 4.81 0.11
CA ILE A 480 16.92 3.45 0.19
C ILE A 480 18.26 3.46 -0.54
N ASP A 481 19.29 2.85 0.04
CA ASP A 481 20.62 2.69 -0.61
C ASP A 481 21.27 4.00 -1.06
N ALA A 482 20.96 5.09 -0.35
CA ALA A 482 21.58 6.39 -0.56
C ALA A 482 22.56 6.70 0.57
N TYR A 483 23.59 7.50 0.27
CA TYR A 483 24.67 7.78 1.22
C TYR A 483 25.00 9.25 1.25
N LEU A 484 25.27 9.79 2.44
CA LEU A 484 25.94 11.06 2.64
C LEU A 484 27.43 10.80 2.89
N SER A 485 28.31 11.51 2.19
CA SER A 485 29.76 11.42 2.36
C SER A 485 30.41 12.79 2.48
N VAL A 486 31.54 12.85 3.17
CA VAL A 486 32.32 14.09 3.37
C VAL A 486 33.80 13.79 3.16
N CYS A 487 34.51 14.60 2.36
CA CYS A 487 35.93 14.40 2.13
C CYS A 487 36.70 15.72 1.86
N VAL A 488 38.03 15.67 2.01
CA VAL A 488 38.91 16.83 1.75
C VAL A 488 39.32 16.88 0.29
N GLY A 489 39.20 18.06 -0.33
CA GLY A 489 39.59 18.32 -1.72
C GLY A 489 38.39 18.52 -2.64
N SER A 490 38.51 19.39 -3.64
CA SER A 490 37.38 19.74 -4.53
C SER A 490 36.92 18.64 -5.47
N ASN A 491 37.69 17.56 -5.61
CA ASN A 491 37.41 16.40 -6.47
C ASN A 491 37.65 15.08 -5.70
N CYS A 492 37.43 15.08 -4.39
CA CYS A 492 37.56 13.87 -3.60
C CYS A 492 36.31 12.99 -3.75
N SER A 493 36.46 11.71 -3.41
CA SER A 493 35.35 10.77 -3.29
C SER A 493 35.61 9.82 -2.12
N VAL A 494 34.53 9.32 -1.54
CA VAL A 494 34.55 8.24 -0.54
C VAL A 494 34.06 6.98 -1.21
N ALA A 495 34.72 5.85 -0.97
CA ALA A 495 34.26 4.57 -1.48
C ALA A 495 32.97 4.15 -0.76
N LEU A 496 31.90 3.92 -1.53
CA LEU A 496 30.60 3.49 -1.04
C LEU A 496 30.45 1.97 -1.16
N PRO A 497 29.49 1.36 -0.43
CA PRO A 497 29.13 -0.04 -0.63
C PRO A 497 28.68 -0.34 -2.06
N ASP A 498 28.68 -1.62 -2.42
CA ASP A 498 28.05 -2.06 -3.67
C ASP A 498 26.55 -1.73 -3.64
N PRO A 499 25.97 -1.19 -4.73
CA PRO A 499 24.56 -0.84 -4.76
C PRO A 499 23.65 -2.04 -4.51
N MET A 500 22.50 -1.78 -3.88
CA MET A 500 21.45 -2.78 -3.73
C MET A 500 21.02 -3.32 -5.11
N ALA A 501 20.78 -4.63 -5.15
CA ALA A 501 20.26 -5.28 -6.34
C ALA A 501 18.87 -4.72 -6.70
N VAL A 502 18.68 -4.40 -7.98
CA VAL A 502 17.40 -3.95 -8.51
C VAL A 502 16.61 -5.13 -9.06
N THR A 503 15.32 -5.16 -8.75
CA THR A 503 14.33 -6.08 -9.28
C THR A 503 13.40 -5.31 -10.21
N TYR A 504 13.07 -5.91 -11.34
CA TYR A 504 12.13 -5.30 -12.29
C TYR A 504 10.73 -5.81 -12.01
N GLU A 505 9.77 -4.89 -12.05
CA GLU A 505 8.36 -5.24 -11.99
C GLU A 505 7.98 -6.13 -13.19
N ILE A 506 7.16 -7.15 -12.92
CA ILE A 506 6.51 -7.97 -13.94
C ILE A 506 5.05 -7.53 -14.09
N GLU A 507 4.59 -7.38 -15.34
CA GLU A 507 3.21 -7.03 -15.65
C GLU A 507 2.25 -8.08 -15.07
N PRO A 508 1.35 -7.69 -14.14
CA PRO A 508 0.39 -8.64 -13.59
C PRO A 508 -0.69 -8.99 -14.62
N TYR A 509 -1.16 -10.24 -14.59
CA TYR A 509 -2.23 -10.71 -15.46
C TYR A 509 -3.12 -11.69 -14.71
N MET A 510 -4.43 -11.39 -14.63
CA MET A 510 -5.34 -12.25 -13.86
C MET A 510 -5.60 -13.58 -14.56
N PRO A 511 -5.61 -14.72 -13.85
CA PRO A 511 -5.85 -16.04 -14.46
C PRO A 511 -7.23 -16.20 -15.10
N TYR A 512 -8.23 -15.42 -14.69
CA TYR A 512 -9.59 -15.45 -15.22
C TYR A 512 -9.86 -14.39 -16.29
N TRP A 513 -8.90 -13.50 -16.56
CA TRP A 513 -8.94 -12.66 -17.74
C TRP A 513 -8.85 -13.52 -19.02
N PRO A 514 -9.18 -12.96 -20.19
CA PRO A 514 -8.98 -13.64 -21.47
C PRO A 514 -7.54 -14.15 -21.60
N ALA A 515 -7.27 -15.12 -22.48
CA ALA A 515 -5.87 -15.47 -22.73
C ALA A 515 -5.12 -14.28 -23.37
N LYS A 516 -3.83 -14.12 -23.10
CA LYS A 516 -3.01 -13.07 -23.73
C LYS A 516 -3.08 -13.18 -25.27
N GLY A 517 -3.39 -12.08 -25.95
CA GLY A 517 -3.68 -12.04 -27.39
C GLY A 517 -5.13 -12.34 -27.78
N THR A 518 -6.03 -12.49 -26.80
CA THR A 518 -7.48 -12.62 -27.06
C THR A 518 -8.23 -11.37 -26.59
N ILE A 519 -9.35 -11.09 -27.25
CA ILE A 519 -10.23 -9.97 -26.93
C ILE A 519 -11.21 -10.45 -25.86
N GLY A 520 -11.33 -9.70 -24.77
CA GLY A 520 -12.30 -9.97 -23.72
C GLY A 520 -13.59 -9.20 -23.85
N SER A 521 -14.49 -9.41 -22.90
CA SER A 521 -15.79 -8.74 -22.83
C SER A 521 -15.65 -7.24 -22.55
N CYS A 522 -16.74 -6.51 -22.77
CA CYS A 522 -16.81 -5.07 -22.54
C CYS A 522 -16.73 -4.64 -21.08
N ASN A 523 -16.89 -5.57 -20.13
CA ASN A 523 -16.78 -5.26 -18.70
C ASN A 523 -15.34 -5.05 -18.24
N LEU A 524 -14.36 -5.41 -19.08
CA LEU A 524 -12.97 -4.99 -18.91
C LEU A 524 -12.76 -3.48 -19.21
N ALA A 525 -13.80 -2.74 -19.62
CA ALA A 525 -13.78 -1.28 -19.67
C ALA A 525 -13.97 -0.70 -18.26
N GLN A 526 -12.93 -0.81 -17.45
CA GLN A 526 -12.86 -0.30 -16.08
C GLN A 526 -11.57 0.50 -15.87
N SER A 527 -11.48 1.27 -14.79
CA SER A 527 -10.24 1.96 -14.41
C SER A 527 -9.10 0.96 -14.23
N TYR A 528 -7.87 1.37 -14.50
CA TYR A 528 -6.72 0.48 -14.41
C TYR A 528 -5.40 1.27 -14.30
N SER A 529 -4.31 0.55 -13.99
CA SER A 529 -2.97 1.13 -13.93
C SER A 529 -2.05 0.57 -15.03
N SER A 530 -1.56 1.45 -15.90
CA SER A 530 -0.58 1.09 -16.95
C SER A 530 0.81 0.86 -16.38
N GLY A 531 1.60 0.02 -17.05
CA GLY A 531 2.96 -0.29 -16.69
C GLY A 531 4.02 0.69 -17.18
N ALA A 532 5.23 0.46 -16.68
CA ALA A 532 6.43 1.08 -17.21
C ALA A 532 6.79 0.42 -18.55
N GLY A 533 7.07 1.24 -19.57
CA GLY A 533 7.43 0.76 -20.90
C GLY A 533 6.26 0.53 -21.86
N ASN A 534 6.61 0.29 -23.10
CA ASN A 534 5.65 0.12 -24.20
C ASN A 534 5.32 -1.36 -24.41
N ALA A 535 4.06 -1.66 -24.70
CA ALA A 535 3.66 -2.97 -25.20
C ALA A 535 4.24 -3.18 -26.60
N THR A 536 4.96 -4.29 -26.78
CA THR A 536 5.60 -4.59 -28.07
C THR A 536 4.70 -5.47 -28.93
N GLY A 537 4.76 -5.27 -30.25
CA GLY A 537 4.08 -6.15 -31.21
C GLY A 537 2.55 -6.00 -31.24
N LEU A 538 2.00 -4.84 -30.86
CA LEU A 538 0.58 -4.59 -30.95
C LEU A 538 0.09 -4.73 -32.40
N THR A 539 -0.79 -5.69 -32.62
CA THR A 539 -1.57 -5.81 -33.85
C THR A 539 -3.05 -6.03 -33.52
N ILE A 540 -3.94 -5.33 -34.21
CA ILE A 540 -5.38 -5.58 -34.14
C ILE A 540 -5.88 -5.79 -35.56
N THR A 541 -6.36 -7.00 -35.85
CA THR A 541 -6.87 -7.37 -37.16
C THR A 541 -8.38 -7.47 -37.13
N ASN A 542 -9.06 -6.70 -37.97
CA ASN A 542 -10.50 -6.83 -38.17
C ASN A 542 -10.79 -7.90 -39.22
N THR A 543 -11.18 -9.12 -38.83
CA THR A 543 -11.57 -10.17 -39.81
C THR A 543 -13.08 -10.15 -40.13
N THR A 544 -13.84 -9.22 -39.53
CA THR A 544 -15.29 -9.11 -39.72
C THR A 544 -15.64 -8.26 -40.94
N ASP A 545 -16.87 -8.40 -41.45
CA ASP A 545 -17.34 -7.60 -42.60
C ASP A 545 -17.71 -6.15 -42.23
N ASN A 546 -17.86 -5.85 -40.93
CA ASN A 546 -18.23 -4.53 -40.45
C ASN A 546 -16.99 -3.72 -40.07
N ASN A 547 -17.08 -2.39 -40.16
CA ASN A 547 -16.02 -1.52 -39.68
C ASN A 547 -15.91 -1.62 -38.15
N VAL A 548 -14.67 -1.59 -37.65
CA VAL A 548 -14.37 -1.63 -36.21
C VAL A 548 -13.53 -0.43 -35.84
N ASP A 549 -13.96 0.32 -34.84
CA ASP A 549 -13.24 1.47 -34.33
C ASP A 549 -12.38 1.09 -33.11
N VAL A 550 -11.16 1.65 -33.06
CA VAL A 550 -10.15 1.38 -32.03
C VAL A 550 -10.07 2.57 -31.08
N TYR A 551 -10.34 2.36 -29.80
CA TYR A 551 -10.33 3.39 -28.78
C TYR A 551 -9.45 3.03 -27.58
N TRP A 552 -8.94 4.07 -26.93
CA TRP A 552 -8.33 3.93 -25.61
C TRP A 552 -9.42 3.88 -24.54
N VAL A 553 -9.35 2.90 -23.64
CA VAL A 553 -10.03 2.94 -22.33
C VAL A 553 -9.30 3.90 -21.40
N SER A 554 -9.97 4.93 -20.92
CA SER A 554 -9.41 5.86 -19.93
C SER A 554 -9.00 5.13 -18.65
N ARG A 555 -7.78 5.39 -18.17
CA ARG A 555 -7.23 4.79 -16.95
C ARG A 555 -8.02 5.16 -15.70
N ASP A 556 -8.55 6.38 -15.68
CA ASP A 556 -9.23 6.92 -14.49
C ASP A 556 -10.71 6.56 -14.49
N SER A 557 -11.37 6.60 -15.65
CA SER A 557 -12.83 6.42 -15.73
C SER A 557 -13.26 5.06 -16.22
N GLY A 558 -12.36 4.25 -16.78
CA GLY A 558 -12.68 3.00 -17.45
C GLY A 558 -13.51 3.14 -18.72
N LYS A 559 -13.79 4.37 -19.16
CA LYS A 559 -14.64 4.64 -20.32
C LYS A 559 -13.82 4.89 -21.57
N LYS A 560 -14.45 4.70 -22.73
CA LYS A 560 -13.94 5.13 -24.03
C LYS A 560 -13.46 6.58 -23.97
N SER A 561 -12.21 6.83 -24.38
CA SER A 561 -11.55 8.13 -24.33
C SER A 561 -11.31 8.71 -25.73
N GLY A 562 -11.62 9.99 -25.91
CA GLY A 562 -11.29 10.76 -27.12
C GLY A 562 -11.96 10.28 -28.41
N SER A 563 -11.32 10.60 -29.53
CA SER A 563 -11.68 10.09 -30.86
C SER A 563 -11.05 8.73 -31.12
N ALA A 564 -11.61 7.96 -32.07
CA ALA A 564 -11.02 6.69 -32.48
C ALA A 564 -9.59 6.93 -32.99
N TYR A 565 -8.68 6.04 -32.59
CA TYR A 565 -7.30 6.01 -33.10
C TYR A 565 -7.24 5.44 -34.51
N ALA A 566 -8.16 4.53 -34.84
CA ALA A 566 -8.33 3.97 -36.17
C ALA A 566 -9.76 3.46 -36.38
N SER A 567 -10.18 3.44 -37.65
CA SER A 567 -11.38 2.73 -38.12
C SER A 567 -10.95 1.67 -39.12
N LEU A 568 -11.12 0.41 -38.77
CA LEU A 568 -10.62 -0.76 -39.49
C LEU A 568 -11.72 -1.34 -40.36
N ALA A 569 -11.54 -1.29 -41.68
CA ALA A 569 -12.33 -2.09 -42.61
C ALA A 569 -11.96 -3.58 -42.47
N LYS A 570 -12.73 -4.46 -43.14
CA LYS A 570 -12.38 -5.88 -43.24
C LYS A 570 -10.94 -6.09 -43.70
N ASP A 571 -10.26 -7.02 -43.03
CA ASP A 571 -8.87 -7.43 -43.20
C ASP A 571 -7.84 -6.30 -42.94
N ALA A 572 -8.27 -5.14 -42.45
CA ALA A 572 -7.36 -4.07 -42.05
C ALA A 572 -6.69 -4.40 -40.71
N VAL A 573 -5.43 -3.98 -40.60
CA VAL A 573 -4.61 -4.20 -39.41
C VAL A 573 -4.20 -2.84 -38.83
N TYR A 574 -4.41 -2.68 -37.53
CA TYR A 574 -3.88 -1.57 -36.74
C TYR A 574 -2.61 -2.01 -36.01
N THR A 575 -1.58 -1.16 -36.03
CA THR A 575 -0.32 -1.36 -35.32
C THR A 575 0.17 -0.05 -34.75
N GLU A 576 0.66 -0.04 -33.52
CA GLU A 576 1.29 1.14 -32.92
C GLU A 576 2.35 0.77 -31.88
N THR A 577 3.20 1.75 -31.53
CA THR A 577 4.34 1.53 -30.61
C THR A 577 4.30 2.35 -29.33
N PHE A 578 3.38 3.30 -29.20
CA PHE A 578 3.29 4.18 -28.01
C PHE A 578 2.40 3.63 -26.89
N TRP A 579 1.66 2.55 -27.15
CA TRP A 579 0.80 1.92 -26.14
C TRP A 579 1.65 1.26 -25.05
N LYS A 580 1.21 1.35 -23.80
CA LYS A 580 1.95 0.80 -22.65
C LYS A 580 1.48 -0.59 -22.27
N LEU A 581 2.32 -1.31 -21.53
CA LEU A 581 1.91 -2.53 -20.85
C LEU A 581 0.72 -2.24 -19.93
N GLY A 582 -0.24 -3.17 -19.86
CA GLY A 582 -1.48 -3.01 -19.10
C GLY A 582 -2.49 -2.02 -19.69
N ASP A 583 -2.17 -1.28 -20.77
CA ASP A 583 -3.17 -0.46 -21.44
C ASP A 583 -4.31 -1.31 -21.99
N ARG A 584 -5.52 -0.74 -21.99
CA ARG A 584 -6.73 -1.41 -22.47
C ARG A 584 -7.25 -0.71 -23.72
N ILE A 585 -7.53 -1.49 -24.76
CA ILE A 585 -8.05 -1.01 -26.04
C ILE A 585 -9.49 -1.50 -26.18
N MET A 586 -10.43 -0.56 -26.27
CA MET A 586 -11.83 -0.85 -26.56
C MET A 586 -12.05 -0.87 -28.07
N LEU A 587 -12.67 -1.94 -28.54
CA LEU A 587 -13.10 -2.10 -29.92
C LEU A 587 -14.60 -1.84 -29.95
N THR A 588 -15.06 -0.99 -30.87
CA THR A 588 -16.48 -0.68 -31.02
C THR A 588 -16.95 -0.87 -32.45
N ASP A 589 -18.25 -1.05 -32.62
CA ASP A 589 -18.90 -0.88 -33.91
C ASP A 589 -18.98 0.61 -34.30
N PRO A 590 -19.48 0.95 -35.51
CA PRO A 590 -19.64 2.34 -35.95
C PRO A 590 -20.72 3.13 -35.20
N ALA A 591 -21.64 2.46 -34.49
CA ALA A 591 -22.60 3.10 -33.59
C ALA A 591 -21.96 3.47 -32.24
N GLY A 592 -20.76 2.95 -31.97
CA GLY A 592 -20.01 3.16 -30.75
C GLY A 592 -20.35 2.14 -29.65
N GLU A 593 -21.07 1.07 -29.98
CA GLU A 593 -21.34 -0.07 -29.11
C GLU A 593 -20.08 -0.92 -28.97
N CYS A 594 -19.79 -1.35 -27.75
CA CYS A 594 -18.57 -2.10 -27.48
C CYS A 594 -18.67 -3.53 -28.01
N LEU A 595 -17.64 -3.93 -28.76
CA LEU A 595 -17.43 -5.29 -29.25
C LEU A 595 -16.52 -6.08 -28.30
N GLY A 596 -15.59 -5.42 -27.62
CA GLY A 596 -14.73 -6.06 -26.65
C GLY A 596 -13.53 -5.20 -26.27
N VAL A 597 -12.73 -5.71 -25.34
CA VAL A 597 -11.56 -5.02 -24.82
C VAL A 597 -10.35 -5.92 -24.90
N ALA A 598 -9.28 -5.43 -25.54
CA ALA A 598 -7.96 -6.06 -25.54
C ALA A 598 -7.12 -5.52 -24.38
N ILE A 599 -6.48 -6.42 -23.63
CA ILE A 599 -5.55 -6.07 -22.54
C ILE A 599 -4.12 -6.26 -23.05
N LEU A 600 -3.38 -5.16 -23.13
CA LEU A 600 -1.98 -5.21 -23.53
C LEU A 600 -1.12 -5.81 -22.42
N ASN A 601 -0.19 -6.67 -22.81
CA ASN A 601 0.64 -7.45 -21.90
C ASN A 601 2.08 -7.58 -22.44
N ASP A 602 2.91 -8.27 -21.69
CA ASP A 602 4.35 -8.44 -21.89
C ASP A 602 4.73 -9.50 -22.93
N THR A 603 3.82 -10.41 -23.33
CA THR A 603 4.18 -11.57 -24.16
C THR A 603 3.48 -11.63 -25.52
N ASN A 604 2.19 -11.31 -25.62
CA ASN A 604 1.42 -11.45 -26.84
C ASN A 604 0.37 -10.34 -26.97
N ASN A 605 0.57 -9.42 -27.91
CA ASN A 605 -0.33 -8.31 -28.20
C ASN A 605 -0.91 -8.40 -29.62
N GLU A 606 -1.05 -9.62 -30.16
CA GLU A 606 -1.70 -9.86 -31.43
C GLU A 606 -3.18 -10.23 -31.20
N PHE A 607 -4.09 -9.36 -31.64
CA PHE A 607 -5.53 -9.51 -31.45
C PHE A 607 -6.24 -9.63 -32.80
N SER A 608 -7.22 -10.52 -32.89
CA SER A 608 -8.06 -10.67 -34.08
C SER A 608 -9.53 -10.75 -33.68
N LEU A 609 -10.37 -9.87 -34.25
CA LEU A 609 -11.81 -9.99 -34.13
C LEU A 609 -12.26 -11.15 -35.03
N VAL A 610 -12.94 -12.15 -34.47
CA VAL A 610 -13.50 -13.28 -35.21
C VAL A 610 -15.03 -13.21 -35.22
N VAL A 611 -15.66 -13.70 -36.29
CA VAL A 611 -17.11 -13.86 -36.36
C VAL A 611 -17.48 -15.19 -35.70
N GLU A 612 -18.30 -15.18 -34.66
CA GLU A 612 -18.88 -16.43 -34.13
C GLU A 612 -19.91 -16.99 -35.13
N ASN A 613 -19.83 -18.29 -35.40
CA ASN A 613 -20.78 -19.02 -36.26
C ASN A 613 -21.98 -19.51 -35.46
#